data_AF-A0A1G0RDT7-F1
#
_entry.id   AF-A0A1G0RDT7-F1
#
_cell.length_a   1.000
_cell.length_b   1.000
_cell.length_c   1.000
_cell.angle_alpha   90.00
_cell.angle_beta   90.00
_cell.angle_gamma   90.00
#
_symmetry.space_group_name_H-M   'P 1'
#
loop_
_entity.id
_entity.type
_entity.pdbx_description
1 polymer ?
#
loop_
_entity_poly.entity_id
_entity_poly.type
_entity_poly.pdbx_seq_one_letter_code
_entity_poly.pdbx_strand_id
1 'polypeptide(L)'
;MSEQINIVDVHFLSEFFGMDVRTIQNWADKDKTYPNMPRLKKGEYDFLKCVKWRLQFLERENKKIKAAGEEKLVDIELQKEIKKDKLEDIKLKKELQQLVDRKMTLIAISNVFKIINHYMESCRHELKRDTAGKSGAGLEKTIDASIDEMKSNVHKLNVEKLLIDEEKLIEGEI
;
A
#
# COMPACT_ATOMS: atom_id res chain seq x y z
N MET A 1 -6.19 2.84 13.78
CA MET A 1 -6.83 2.22 14.95
C MET A 1 -6.03 0.98 15.29
N SER A 2 -5.52 0.87 16.51
CA SER A 2 -4.72 -0.27 16.95
C SER A 2 -5.64 -1.49 17.09
N GLU A 3 -5.44 -2.56 16.31
CA GLU A 3 -6.16 -3.82 16.56
C GLU A 3 -5.80 -4.31 17.96
N GLN A 4 -6.78 -4.37 18.84
CA GLN A 4 -6.62 -4.92 20.18
C GLN A 4 -6.44 -6.44 20.05
N ILE A 5 -5.20 -6.91 20.22
CA ILE A 5 -4.88 -8.33 20.11
C ILE A 5 -5.35 -9.02 21.39
N ASN A 6 -6.51 -9.68 21.35
CA ASN A 6 -7.00 -10.53 22.43
C ASN A 6 -6.38 -11.92 22.32
N ILE A 7 -5.22 -12.08 22.97
CA ILE A 7 -4.52 -13.37 23.03
C ILE A 7 -5.22 -14.26 24.06
N VAL A 8 -5.57 -15.48 23.64
CA VAL A 8 -6.23 -16.50 24.47
C VAL A 8 -5.54 -17.85 24.32
N ASP A 9 -5.77 -18.74 25.27
CA ASP A 9 -5.24 -20.10 25.23
C ASP A 9 -6.24 -21.11 24.60
N VAL A 10 -5.79 -22.35 24.47
CA VAL A 10 -6.60 -23.44 23.90
C VAL A 10 -7.79 -23.84 24.79
N HIS A 11 -7.68 -23.66 26.10
CA HIS A 11 -8.73 -24.02 27.06
C HIS A 11 -9.87 -23.02 26.99
N PHE A 12 -9.56 -21.73 26.91
CA PHE A 12 -10.51 -20.67 26.66
C PHE A 12 -11.28 -20.90 25.36
N LEU A 13 -10.60 -21.23 24.26
CA LEU A 13 -11.27 -21.53 22.99
C LEU A 13 -12.14 -22.80 23.08
N SER A 14 -11.66 -23.82 23.80
CA SER A 14 -12.40 -25.06 24.04
C SER A 14 -13.70 -24.80 24.78
N GLU A 15 -13.66 -23.99 25.85
CA GLU A 15 -14.84 -23.58 26.60
C GLU A 15 -15.77 -22.70 25.75
N PHE A 16 -15.23 -21.68 25.09
CA PHE A 16 -16.02 -20.74 24.28
C PHE A 16 -16.77 -21.42 23.13
N PHE A 17 -16.10 -22.34 22.41
CA PHE A 17 -16.72 -23.06 21.31
C PHE A 17 -17.50 -24.30 21.76
N GLY A 18 -17.45 -24.67 23.04
CA GLY A 18 -18.08 -25.88 23.58
C GLY A 18 -17.52 -27.17 22.98
N MET A 19 -16.22 -27.20 22.65
CA MET A 19 -15.53 -28.33 22.02
C MET A 19 -14.39 -28.81 22.89
N ASP A 20 -13.96 -30.06 22.74
CA ASP A 20 -12.80 -30.55 23.47
C ASP A 20 -11.49 -29.90 22.97
N VAL A 21 -10.52 -29.78 23.89
CA VAL A 21 -9.19 -29.19 23.63
C VAL A 21 -8.49 -29.85 22.44
N ARG A 22 -8.62 -31.16 22.27
CA ARG A 22 -7.95 -31.89 21.19
C ARG A 22 -8.56 -31.52 19.83
N THR A 23 -9.86 -31.29 19.77
CA THR A 23 -10.51 -30.77 18.56
C THR A 23 -10.00 -29.38 18.20
N ILE A 24 -9.90 -28.46 19.17
CA ILE A 24 -9.31 -27.13 18.93
C ILE A 24 -7.87 -27.24 18.42
N GLN A 25 -7.07 -28.14 19.00
CA GLN A 25 -5.71 -28.39 18.55
C GLN A 25 -5.65 -28.95 17.13
N ASN A 26 -6.55 -29.88 16.79
CA ASN A 26 -6.65 -30.45 15.45
C ASN A 26 -7.05 -29.39 14.41
N TRP A 27 -7.97 -28.47 14.75
CA TRP A 27 -8.31 -27.38 13.84
C TRP A 27 -7.13 -26.48 13.53
N ALA A 28 -6.26 -26.22 14.50
CA ALA A 28 -5.06 -25.42 14.32
C ALA A 28 -3.93 -26.17 13.58
N ASP A 29 -4.03 -27.49 13.45
CA ASP A 29 -3.04 -28.35 12.82
C ASP A 29 -3.20 -28.35 11.29
N LYS A 30 -2.13 -27.95 10.60
CA LYS A 30 -2.10 -27.81 9.13
C LYS A 30 -2.29 -29.14 8.41
N ASP A 31 -1.92 -30.25 9.06
CA ASP A 31 -1.99 -31.58 8.46
C ASP A 31 -3.37 -32.23 8.67
N LYS A 32 -4.22 -31.64 9.54
CA LYS A 32 -5.52 -32.22 9.91
C LYS A 32 -6.73 -31.41 9.43
N THR A 33 -6.60 -30.12 9.22
CA THR A 33 -7.73 -29.27 8.81
C THR A 33 -7.26 -28.25 7.80
N TYR A 34 -7.99 -28.11 6.69
CA TYR A 34 -7.71 -27.08 5.69
C TYR A 34 -8.99 -26.32 5.29
N PRO A 35 -8.99 -24.98 5.38
CA PRO A 35 -7.95 -24.13 5.96
C PRO A 35 -7.85 -24.36 7.48
N ASN A 36 -6.65 -24.39 8.04
CA ASN A 36 -6.46 -24.58 9.47
C ASN A 36 -6.77 -23.29 10.25
N MET A 37 -7.20 -23.43 11.50
CA MET A 37 -7.44 -22.33 12.41
C MET A 37 -6.13 -21.55 12.67
N PRO A 38 -6.14 -20.21 12.60
CA PRO A 38 -4.95 -19.41 12.81
C PRO A 38 -4.43 -19.55 14.24
N ARG A 39 -3.14 -19.86 14.37
CA ARG A 39 -2.43 -19.98 15.65
C ARG A 39 -1.22 -19.06 15.64
N LEU A 40 -1.05 -18.25 16.69
CA LEU A 40 0.10 -17.36 16.82
C LEU A 40 1.35 -18.14 17.20
N LYS A 41 1.28 -18.89 18.31
CA LYS A 41 2.33 -19.78 18.81
C LYS A 41 1.70 -21.00 19.49
N LYS A 42 2.51 -21.97 19.91
CA LYS A 42 2.01 -23.17 20.61
C LYS A 42 1.26 -22.74 21.89
N GLY A 43 -0.05 -22.96 21.91
CA GLY A 43 -0.90 -22.59 23.05
C GLY A 43 -1.41 -21.14 23.03
N GLU A 44 -1.01 -20.31 22.06
CA GLU A 44 -1.43 -18.91 21.95
C GLU A 44 -2.22 -18.65 20.67
N TYR A 45 -3.39 -18.06 20.83
CA TYR A 45 -4.35 -17.82 19.77
C TYR A 45 -4.86 -16.38 19.79
N ASP A 46 -5.12 -15.83 18.61
CA ASP A 46 -5.83 -14.56 18.46
C ASP A 46 -7.34 -14.88 18.43
N PHE A 47 -8.06 -14.49 19.49
CA PHE A 47 -9.46 -14.85 19.66
C PHE A 47 -10.32 -14.40 18.48
N LEU A 48 -10.18 -13.14 18.05
CA LEU A 48 -10.99 -12.58 16.97
C LEU A 48 -10.72 -13.31 15.64
N LYS A 49 -9.46 -13.63 15.35
CA LYS A 49 -9.12 -14.41 14.14
C LYS A 49 -9.66 -15.83 14.21
N CYS A 50 -9.65 -16.48 15.37
CA CYS A 50 -10.20 -17.82 15.55
C CYS A 50 -11.72 -17.85 15.37
N VAL A 51 -12.44 -16.87 15.93
CA VAL A 51 -13.91 -16.75 15.76
C VAL A 51 -14.27 -16.50 14.30
N LYS A 52 -13.59 -15.54 13.63
CA LYS A 52 -13.80 -15.28 12.19
C LYS A 52 -13.56 -16.53 11.35
N TRP A 53 -12.47 -17.25 11.62
CA TRP A 53 -12.18 -18.51 10.94
C TRP A 53 -13.28 -19.55 11.15
N ARG A 54 -13.79 -19.72 12.39
CA ARG A 54 -14.82 -20.73 12.68
C ARG A 54 -16.14 -20.43 11.97
N LEU A 55 -16.53 -19.16 11.88
CA LEU A 55 -17.72 -18.75 11.11
C LEU A 55 -17.58 -19.14 9.63
N GLN A 56 -16.46 -18.78 9.01
CA GLN A 56 -16.18 -19.14 7.61
C GLN A 56 -16.11 -20.66 7.40
N PHE A 57 -15.55 -21.39 8.37
CA PHE A 57 -15.48 -22.84 8.31
C PHE A 57 -16.87 -23.48 8.36
N LEU A 58 -17.74 -23.02 9.27
CA LEU A 58 -19.13 -23.47 9.38
C LEU A 58 -19.96 -23.13 8.14
N GLU A 59 -19.74 -21.97 7.53
CA GLU A 59 -20.39 -21.61 6.25
C GLU A 59 -20.01 -22.59 5.14
N ARG A 60 -18.75 -23.02 5.09
CA ARG A 60 -18.28 -24.04 4.13
C ARG A 60 -18.89 -25.40 4.42
N GLU A 61 -18.89 -25.84 5.68
CA GLU A 61 -19.53 -27.10 6.09
C GLU A 61 -21.02 -27.08 5.71
N ASN A 62 -21.73 -25.98 5.97
CA ASN A 62 -23.12 -25.81 5.58
C ASN A 62 -23.33 -25.84 4.06
N LYS A 63 -22.44 -25.19 3.27
CA LYS A 63 -22.50 -25.26 1.80
C LYS A 63 -22.33 -26.70 1.31
N LYS A 64 -21.38 -27.46 1.88
CA LYS A 64 -21.16 -28.88 1.55
C LYS A 64 -22.36 -29.75 1.89
N ILE A 65 -22.92 -29.60 3.09
CA ILE A 65 -24.09 -30.36 3.54
C ILE A 65 -25.31 -30.06 2.66
N LYS A 66 -25.50 -28.79 2.27
CA LYS A 66 -26.59 -28.39 1.35
C LYS A 66 -26.42 -28.94 -0.08
N ALA A 67 -25.22 -29.32 -0.47
CA ALA A 67 -24.88 -29.84 -1.80
C ALA A 67 -24.72 -31.38 -1.83
N ALA A 68 -25.40 -32.10 -0.93
CA ALA A 68 -25.27 -33.55 -0.77
C ALA A 68 -25.35 -34.29 -2.13
N GLY A 69 -24.23 -34.93 -2.53
CA GLY A 69 -24.05 -35.62 -3.82
C GLY A 69 -22.97 -35.03 -4.72
N GLU A 70 -22.56 -33.76 -4.49
CA GLU A 70 -21.64 -33.02 -5.36
C GLU A 70 -20.42 -32.43 -4.61
N GLU A 71 -19.96 -33.07 -3.54
CA GLU A 71 -18.87 -32.57 -2.67
C GLU A 71 -17.60 -32.16 -3.43
N LYS A 72 -17.25 -32.89 -4.51
CA LYS A 72 -16.10 -32.56 -5.38
C LYS A 72 -16.27 -31.25 -6.15
N LEU A 73 -17.48 -30.87 -6.55
CA LEU A 73 -17.74 -29.62 -7.26
C LEU A 73 -17.63 -28.42 -6.32
N VAL A 74 -18.15 -28.56 -5.09
CA VAL A 74 -18.02 -27.53 -4.05
C VAL A 74 -16.56 -27.29 -3.68
N ASP A 75 -15.74 -28.34 -3.54
CA ASP A 75 -14.31 -28.19 -3.25
C ASP A 75 -13.55 -27.50 -4.41
N ILE A 76 -13.93 -27.76 -5.66
CA ILE A 76 -13.35 -27.08 -6.83
C ILE A 76 -13.74 -25.60 -6.85
N GLU A 77 -14.99 -25.26 -6.56
CA GLU A 77 -15.46 -23.87 -6.50
C GLU A 77 -14.78 -23.10 -5.37
N LEU A 78 -14.64 -23.70 -4.19
CA LEU A 78 -13.93 -23.08 -3.08
C LEU A 78 -12.47 -22.80 -3.40
N GLN A 79 -11.79 -23.74 -4.07
CA GLN A 79 -10.42 -23.56 -4.54
C GLN A 79 -10.31 -22.45 -5.61
N LYS A 80 -11.33 -22.29 -6.47
CA LYS A 80 -11.40 -21.20 -7.44
C LYS A 80 -11.57 -19.85 -6.76
N GLU A 81 -12.45 -19.73 -5.77
CA GLU A 81 -12.62 -18.50 -5.00
C GLU A 81 -11.33 -18.11 -4.26
N ILE A 82 -10.69 -19.06 -3.56
CA ILE A 82 -9.40 -18.81 -2.89
C ILE A 82 -8.31 -18.36 -3.87
N LYS A 83 -8.29 -18.92 -5.09
CA LYS A 83 -7.34 -18.50 -6.12
C LYS A 83 -7.67 -17.11 -6.65
N LYS A 84 -8.94 -16.76 -6.79
CA LYS A 84 -9.40 -15.43 -7.22
C LYS A 84 -8.99 -14.37 -6.21
N ASP A 85 -9.25 -14.59 -4.93
CA ASP A 85 -8.89 -13.66 -3.84
C ASP A 85 -7.37 -13.42 -3.80
N LYS A 86 -6.57 -14.49 -3.93
CA LYS A 86 -5.10 -14.37 -4.00
C LYS A 86 -4.63 -13.58 -5.22
N LEU A 87 -5.33 -13.70 -6.34
CA LEU A 87 -4.98 -12.99 -7.57
C LEU A 87 -5.28 -11.49 -7.46
N GLU A 88 -6.42 -11.15 -6.85
CA GLU A 88 -6.81 -9.77 -6.52
C GLU A 88 -5.80 -9.14 -5.53
N ASP A 89 -5.40 -9.87 -4.49
CA ASP A 89 -4.36 -9.41 -3.55
C ASP A 89 -3.01 -9.11 -4.23
N ILE A 90 -2.58 -9.96 -5.17
CA ILE A 90 -1.34 -9.75 -5.94
C ILE A 90 -1.47 -8.52 -6.83
N LYS A 91 -2.64 -8.34 -7.46
CA LYS A 91 -2.92 -7.18 -8.33
C LYS A 91 -2.87 -5.89 -7.53
N LEU A 92 -3.55 -5.83 -6.40
CA LEU A 92 -3.54 -4.67 -5.49
C LEU A 92 -2.13 -4.35 -4.98
N LYS A 93 -1.33 -5.36 -4.61
CA LYS A 93 0.07 -5.15 -4.21
C LYS A 93 0.91 -4.55 -5.33
N LYS A 94 0.69 -4.97 -6.57
CA LYS A 94 1.41 -4.44 -7.74
C LYS A 94 1.01 -3.00 -8.04
N GLU A 95 -0.27 -2.68 -7.95
CA GLU A 95 -0.80 -1.31 -8.12
C GLU A 95 -0.25 -0.38 -7.03
N LEU A 96 -0.27 -0.82 -5.77
CA LEU A 96 0.34 -0.10 -4.64
C LEU A 96 1.84 0.16 -4.85
N GLN A 97 2.59 -0.86 -5.32
CA GLN A 97 4.02 -0.69 -5.61
C GLN A 97 4.25 0.37 -6.70
N GLN A 98 3.47 0.36 -7.77
CA GLN A 98 3.56 1.35 -8.84
C GLN A 98 3.24 2.76 -8.35
N LEU A 99 2.26 2.92 -7.47
CA LEU A 99 1.93 4.19 -6.84
C LEU A 99 3.06 4.71 -5.93
N VAL A 100 3.68 3.82 -5.13
CA VAL A 100 4.83 4.16 -4.28
C VAL A 100 6.03 4.59 -5.13
N ASP A 101 6.36 3.83 -6.17
CA ASP A 101 7.48 4.13 -7.07
C ASP A 101 7.26 5.47 -7.80
N ARG A 102 6.01 5.75 -8.22
CA ARG A 102 5.63 7.03 -8.81
C ARG A 102 5.83 8.17 -7.81
N LYS A 103 5.34 8.04 -6.58
CA LYS A 103 5.51 9.06 -5.53
C LYS A 103 6.99 9.35 -5.25
N MET A 104 7.82 8.32 -5.12
CA MET A 104 9.25 8.48 -4.89
C MET A 104 9.94 9.17 -6.07
N THR A 105 9.53 8.87 -7.30
CA THR A 105 10.00 9.53 -8.51
C THR A 105 9.65 11.02 -8.51
N LEU A 106 8.41 11.38 -8.15
CA LEU A 106 7.98 12.78 -8.03
C LEU A 106 8.77 13.55 -6.97
N ILE A 107 9.05 12.94 -5.82
CA ILE A 107 9.90 13.53 -4.77
C ILE A 107 11.32 13.80 -5.30
N ALA A 108 11.91 12.84 -6.01
CA ALA A 108 13.23 12.99 -6.59
C ALA A 108 13.27 14.14 -7.60
N ILE A 109 12.29 14.22 -8.50
CA ILE A 109 12.15 15.31 -9.47
C ILE A 109 12.00 16.67 -8.77
N SER A 110 11.17 16.77 -7.73
CA SER A 110 11.00 17.98 -6.94
C SER A 110 12.33 18.45 -6.30
N ASN A 111 13.11 17.51 -5.77
CA ASN A 111 14.42 17.82 -5.20
C ASN A 111 15.41 18.33 -6.25
N VAL A 112 15.42 17.74 -7.45
CA VAL A 112 16.24 18.22 -8.58
C VAL A 112 15.88 19.66 -8.94
N PHE A 113 14.58 19.99 -9.02
CA PHE A 113 14.15 21.36 -9.30
C PHE A 113 14.56 22.36 -8.21
N LYS A 114 14.53 21.97 -6.93
CA LYS A 114 15.05 22.82 -5.84
C LYS A 114 16.54 23.12 -6.01
N ILE A 115 17.33 22.10 -6.37
CA ILE A 115 18.77 22.25 -6.62
C ILE A 115 19.03 23.19 -7.80
N ILE A 116 18.33 23.00 -8.92
CA ILE A 116 18.47 23.86 -10.10
C ILE A 116 18.13 25.32 -9.77
N ASN A 117 17.06 25.56 -9.01
CA ASN A 117 16.70 26.91 -8.56
C ASN A 117 17.77 27.56 -7.68
N HIS A 118 18.39 26.78 -6.79
CA HIS A 118 19.48 27.27 -5.94
C HIS A 118 20.73 27.65 -6.75
N TYR A 119 21.09 26.82 -7.74
CA TYR A 119 22.20 27.12 -8.65
C TYR A 119 21.92 28.36 -9.50
N MET A 120 20.71 28.52 -10.03
CA MET A 120 20.34 29.72 -10.80
C MET A 120 20.51 30.99 -9.97
N GLU A 121 20.11 31.00 -8.70
CA GLU A 121 20.35 32.16 -7.83
C GLU A 121 21.82 32.38 -7.49
N SER A 122 22.58 31.31 -7.30
CA SER A 122 24.03 31.41 -7.11
C SER A 122 24.70 32.06 -8.33
N CYS A 123 24.35 31.61 -9.54
CA CYS A 123 24.82 32.20 -10.79
C CYS A 123 24.41 33.68 -10.91
N ARG A 124 23.19 34.04 -10.51
CA ARG A 124 22.74 35.45 -10.48
C ARG A 124 23.69 36.31 -9.64
N HIS A 125 24.02 35.85 -8.44
CA HIS A 125 24.91 36.57 -7.53
C HIS A 125 26.34 36.66 -8.07
N GLU A 126 26.88 35.58 -8.62
CA GLU A 126 28.23 35.55 -9.20
C GLU A 126 28.35 36.48 -10.40
N LEU A 127 27.40 36.41 -11.34
CA LEU A 127 27.39 37.28 -12.53
C LEU A 127 27.28 38.76 -12.16
N LYS A 128 26.43 39.11 -11.19
CA LYS A 128 26.32 40.50 -10.70
C LYS A 128 27.61 40.97 -10.05
N ARG A 129 28.25 40.14 -9.23
CA ARG A 129 29.54 40.47 -8.60
C ARG A 129 30.64 40.65 -9.65
N ASP A 130 30.74 39.77 -10.64
CA ASP A 130 31.82 39.79 -11.62
C ASP A 130 31.66 40.91 -12.66
N THR A 131 30.44 41.41 -12.82
CA THR A 131 30.11 42.57 -13.67
C THR A 131 30.12 43.90 -12.90
N ALA A 132 30.08 43.87 -11.57
CA ALA A 132 30.12 45.06 -10.72
C ALA A 132 31.36 45.92 -11.03
N GLY A 133 31.13 47.16 -11.44
CA GLY A 133 32.18 48.11 -11.83
C GLY A 133 32.54 48.13 -13.33
N LYS A 134 32.06 47.18 -14.14
CA LYS A 134 32.17 47.19 -15.61
C LYS A 134 30.88 47.59 -16.32
N SER A 135 29.75 47.52 -15.62
CA SER A 135 28.42 47.64 -16.20
C SER A 135 27.60 48.80 -15.64
N GLY A 136 26.95 49.56 -16.52
CA GLY A 136 25.82 50.42 -16.14
C GLY A 136 24.57 49.60 -15.80
N ALA A 137 23.58 50.24 -15.16
CA ALA A 137 22.32 49.63 -14.70
C ALA A 137 21.52 48.82 -15.74
N GLY A 138 21.87 48.88 -17.02
CA GLY A 138 21.30 48.05 -18.07
C GLY A 138 21.71 46.58 -18.00
N LEU A 139 22.97 46.26 -17.66
CA LEU A 139 23.46 44.87 -17.67
C LEU A 139 22.90 44.04 -16.50
N GLU A 140 22.77 44.65 -15.32
CA GLU A 140 22.15 44.00 -14.15
C GLU A 140 20.69 43.61 -14.44
N LYS A 141 19.94 44.50 -15.10
CA LYS A 141 18.57 44.22 -15.55
C LYS A 141 18.51 43.06 -16.54
N THR A 142 19.48 42.95 -17.45
CA THR A 142 19.57 41.83 -18.39
C THR A 142 19.85 40.52 -17.66
N ILE A 143 20.78 40.49 -16.70
CA ILE A 143 21.07 39.30 -15.89
C ILE A 143 19.81 38.86 -15.13
N ASP A 144 19.11 39.79 -14.50
CA ASP A 144 17.87 39.47 -13.76
C ASP A 144 16.80 38.90 -14.68
N ALA A 145 16.55 39.55 -15.83
CA ALA A 145 15.57 39.08 -16.80
C ALA A 145 15.87 37.67 -17.32
N SER A 146 17.14 37.36 -17.63
CA SER A 146 17.55 36.03 -18.10
C SER A 146 17.39 34.96 -17.03
N ILE A 147 17.75 35.24 -15.78
CA ILE A 147 17.59 34.27 -14.67
C ILE A 147 16.09 34.06 -14.37
N ASP A 148 15.29 35.11 -14.41
CA ASP A 148 13.84 35.03 -14.20
C ASP A 148 13.14 34.25 -15.32
N GLU A 149 13.59 34.40 -16.57
CA GLU A 149 13.12 33.60 -17.70
C GLU A 149 13.46 32.11 -17.51
N MET A 150 14.70 31.79 -17.12
CA MET A 150 15.12 30.41 -16.84
C MET A 150 14.31 29.78 -15.70
N LYS A 151 14.07 30.53 -14.62
CA LYS A 151 13.18 30.11 -13.51
C LYS A 151 11.75 29.87 -13.97
N SER A 152 11.21 30.75 -14.80
CA SER A 152 9.87 30.59 -15.38
C SER A 152 9.77 29.31 -16.22
N ASN A 153 10.78 29.03 -17.04
CA ASN A 153 10.83 27.81 -17.85
C ASN A 153 10.93 26.54 -16.99
N VAL A 154 11.72 26.56 -15.92
CA VAL A 154 11.79 25.47 -14.94
C VAL A 154 10.46 25.30 -14.21
N HIS A 155 9.77 26.39 -13.86
CA HIS A 155 8.47 26.33 -13.20
C HIS A 155 7.38 25.74 -14.11
N LYS A 156 7.37 26.10 -15.40
CA LYS A 156 6.48 25.51 -16.42
C LYS A 156 6.71 24.00 -16.58
N LEU A 157 7.94 23.53 -16.44
CA LEU A 157 8.26 22.10 -16.42
C LEU A 157 7.81 21.41 -15.11
N ASN A 158 7.74 22.15 -14.00
CA ASN A 158 7.45 21.64 -12.66
C ASN A 158 5.95 21.56 -12.32
N VAL A 159 5.10 22.46 -12.82
CA VAL A 159 3.74 22.66 -12.24
C VAL A 159 2.61 21.94 -12.98
N GLU A 160 2.59 21.86 -14.31
CA GLU A 160 1.36 21.43 -15.02
C GLU A 160 1.39 20.00 -15.56
N LYS A 161 2.54 19.33 -15.69
CA LYS A 161 2.57 17.94 -16.19
C LYS A 161 2.68 16.87 -15.10
N LEU A 162 3.09 17.23 -13.88
CA LEU A 162 3.31 16.27 -12.81
C LEU A 162 2.16 16.23 -11.79
N LEU A 163 1.42 17.33 -11.63
CA LEU A 163 0.29 17.45 -10.68
C LEU A 163 -1.08 17.11 -11.30
N ILE A 164 -1.27 17.28 -12.62
CA ILE A 164 -2.56 17.03 -13.30
C ILE A 164 -2.98 15.53 -13.28
N ASP A 165 -2.06 14.62 -12.96
CA ASP A 165 -2.42 13.20 -12.77
C ASP A 165 -2.78 12.85 -11.31
N GLU A 166 -2.43 13.66 -10.30
CA GLU A 166 -2.78 13.34 -8.90
C GLU A 166 -4.28 13.52 -8.63
N GLU A 167 -4.92 14.57 -9.14
CA GLU A 167 -6.36 14.78 -8.94
C GLU A 167 -7.22 13.81 -9.76
N LYS A 168 -6.79 13.46 -10.99
CA LYS A 168 -7.53 12.52 -11.84
C LYS A 168 -7.42 11.05 -11.40
N LEU A 169 -6.33 10.68 -10.70
CA LEU A 169 -6.19 9.34 -10.12
C LEU A 169 -7.02 9.16 -8.84
N ILE A 170 -7.23 10.24 -8.07
CA ILE A 170 -8.02 10.18 -6.84
C ILE A 170 -9.53 10.21 -7.16
N GLU A 171 -9.97 10.95 -8.18
CA GLU A 171 -11.39 11.02 -8.54
C GLU A 171 -11.89 9.83 -9.38
N GLY A 172 -11.00 9.02 -9.95
CA GLY A 172 -11.35 7.81 -10.72
C GLY A 172 -11.53 6.53 -9.90
N GLU A 173 -11.24 6.56 -8.59
CA GLU A 173 -11.31 5.41 -7.67
C GLU A 173 -12.40 5.55 -6.57
N ILE A 174 -13.32 6.52 -6.68
CA ILE A 174 -14.49 6.67 -5.79
C ILE A 174 -15.77 6.21 -6.49
#